data_AF-A0A2J8XZ89-F1
#
_entry.id   AF-A0A2J8XZ89-F1
#
_cell.length_a   1.000
_cell.length_b   1.000
_cell.length_c   1.000
_cell.angle_alpha   90.00
_cell.angle_beta   90.00
_cell.angle_gamma   90.00
#
_symmetry.space_group_name_H-M   'P 1'
#
loop_
_entity.id
_entity.type
_entity.pdbx_description
1 polymer ?
#
loop_
_entity_poly.entity_id
_entity_poly.type
_entity_poly.pdbx_seq_one_letter_code
_entity_poly.pdbx_strand_id
1 'polypeptide(L)'
;MVDGKPVNLGLWDTAGQEDYDRLRPLSYPQTDVFLICFSLVSPASFENVRAKWYPEVRHHCPQTPILLVGTKLDLRDDKDTIERLRDKKLAPITYPQGLAMAREIGGLCEIPGVLSPDPAGPEDSV
;
A
#
# COMPACT_ATOMS: atom_id res chain seq x y z
N MET A 1 9.13 13.85 17.22
CA MET A 1 8.49 13.88 18.56
C MET A 1 7.02 13.55 18.38
N VAL A 2 6.45 12.75 19.28
CA VAL A 2 5.00 12.51 19.38
C VAL A 2 4.63 12.88 20.82
N ASP A 3 3.61 13.71 21.00
CA ASP A 3 3.16 14.21 22.31
C ASP A 3 4.28 14.78 23.20
N GLY A 4 5.20 15.53 22.60
CA GLY A 4 6.31 16.14 23.33
C GLY A 4 7.44 15.16 23.70
N LYS A 5 7.36 13.88 23.29
CA LYS A 5 8.39 12.87 23.57
C LYS A 5 9.19 12.49 22.31
N PRO A 6 10.52 12.36 22.39
CA PRO A 6 11.30 11.78 21.31
C PRO A 6 10.94 10.30 21.16
N VAL A 7 10.78 9.85 19.91
CA VAL A 7 10.49 8.46 19.57
C VAL A 7 11.60 8.00 18.65
N ASN A 8 12.18 6.85 18.95
CA ASN A 8 13.17 6.20 18.09
C ASN A 8 12.41 5.29 17.12
N LEU A 9 12.56 5.55 15.83
CA LEU A 9 11.93 4.76 14.78
C LEU A 9 13.01 4.00 14.02
N GLY A 10 12.95 2.67 14.06
CA GLY A 10 13.76 1.80 13.21
C GLY A 10 13.02 1.55 11.90
N LEU A 11 13.66 1.83 10.77
CA LEU A 11 13.11 1.55 9.45
C LEU A 11 13.90 0.41 8.81
N TRP A 12 13.18 -0.59 8.34
CA TRP A 12 13.74 -1.75 7.66
C TRP A 12 13.20 -1.82 6.23
N ASP A 13 14.06 -1.52 5.26
CA ASP A 13 13.74 -1.67 3.85
C ASP A 13 14.04 -3.11 3.40
N THR A 14 13.12 -3.71 2.63
CA THR A 14 13.23 -5.11 2.23
C THR A 14 13.04 -5.30 0.73
N ALA A 15 13.75 -6.27 0.16
CA ALA A 15 13.65 -6.56 -1.27
C ALA A 15 12.30 -7.22 -1.62
N GLY A 16 11.59 -6.64 -2.60
CA GLY A 16 10.31 -7.17 -3.12
C GLY A 16 10.44 -8.28 -4.16
N GLN A 17 11.66 -8.66 -4.54
CA GLN A 17 11.94 -9.71 -5.55
C GLN A 17 11.80 -11.10 -4.92
N GLU A 18 11.36 -12.07 -5.72
CA GLU A 18 11.12 -13.45 -5.27
C GLU A 18 12.40 -14.17 -4.82
N ASP A 19 13.54 -13.82 -5.40
CA ASP A 19 14.86 -14.37 -5.04
C ASP A 19 15.20 -14.16 -3.55
N TYR A 20 14.57 -13.16 -2.91
CA TYR A 20 14.78 -12.82 -1.51
C TYR A 20 13.66 -13.30 -0.58
N ASP A 21 12.70 -14.09 -1.06
CA ASP A 21 11.56 -14.55 -0.26
C ASP A 21 11.97 -15.36 0.98
N ARG A 22 13.13 -16.05 0.94
CA ARG A 22 13.66 -16.79 2.10
C ARG A 22 14.43 -15.92 3.08
N LEU A 23 14.94 -14.77 2.62
CA LEU A 23 15.76 -13.88 3.43
C LEU A 23 14.93 -12.78 4.09
N ARG A 24 13.86 -12.33 3.43
CA ARG A 24 12.96 -11.28 3.94
C ARG A 24 12.40 -11.58 5.33
N PRO A 25 11.92 -12.81 5.64
CA PRO A 25 11.36 -13.11 6.95
C PRO A 25 12.36 -13.03 8.10
N LEU A 26 13.67 -13.04 7.82
CA LEU A 26 14.70 -12.87 8.84
C LEU A 26 14.68 -11.46 9.46
N SER A 27 14.07 -10.48 8.78
CA SER A 27 13.93 -9.09 9.25
C SER A 27 12.61 -8.83 9.98
N TYR A 28 11.70 -9.81 10.06
CA TYR A 28 10.38 -9.66 10.67
C TYR A 28 10.33 -9.79 12.21
N PRO A 29 11.25 -10.49 12.89
CA PRO A 29 11.22 -10.58 14.35
C PRO A 29 11.26 -9.19 15.01
N GLN A 30 10.45 -9.01 16.05
CA GLN A 30 10.36 -7.77 16.83
C GLN A 30 9.87 -6.54 16.04
N THR A 31 9.17 -6.75 14.92
CA THR A 31 8.51 -5.67 14.19
C THR A 31 7.20 -5.25 14.88
N ASP A 32 7.10 -3.97 15.22
CA ASP A 32 5.91 -3.37 15.84
C ASP A 32 4.81 -3.06 14.82
N VAL A 33 5.16 -2.75 13.56
CA VAL A 33 4.22 -2.41 12.49
C VAL A 33 4.80 -2.76 11.12
N PHE A 34 3.97 -3.33 10.23
CA PHE A 34 4.33 -3.55 8.84
C PHE A 34 3.71 -2.50 7.93
N LEU A 35 4.47 -2.05 6.94
CA LEU A 35 3.97 -1.27 5.80
C LEU A 35 3.95 -2.17 4.57
N ILE A 36 2.76 -2.53 4.07
CA ILE A 36 2.63 -3.19 2.78
C ILE A 36 2.39 -2.12 1.73
N CYS A 37 3.35 -1.96 0.82
CA CYS A 37 3.31 -0.95 -0.21
C CYS A 37 2.89 -1.55 -1.55
N PHE A 38 2.05 -0.83 -2.30
CA PHE A 38 1.77 -1.11 -3.71
C PHE A 38 1.86 0.19 -4.50
N SER A 39 1.97 0.11 -5.83
CA SER A 39 1.96 1.29 -6.70
C SER A 39 0.57 1.52 -7.29
N LEU A 40 0.08 2.75 -7.19
CA LEU A 40 -1.22 3.16 -7.74
C LEU A 40 -1.29 2.98 -9.27
N VAL A 41 -0.16 2.97 -9.95
CA VAL A 41 -0.05 2.78 -11.41
C VAL A 41 0.45 1.39 -11.81
N SER A 42 0.40 0.43 -10.88
CA SER A 42 0.73 -0.97 -11.16
C SER A 42 -0.30 -1.90 -10.52
N PRO A 43 -1.37 -2.26 -11.26
CA PRO A 43 -2.40 -3.17 -10.76
C PRO A 43 -1.86 -4.52 -10.29
N ALA A 44 -0.83 -5.05 -10.96
CA ALA A 44 -0.17 -6.28 -10.52
C ALA A 44 0.43 -6.16 -9.10
N SER A 45 1.02 -5.01 -8.76
CA SER A 45 1.53 -4.78 -7.39
C SER A 45 0.42 -4.73 -6.34
N PHE A 46 -0.76 -4.25 -6.73
CA PHE A 46 -1.94 -4.19 -5.88
C PHE A 46 -2.54 -5.60 -5.65
N GLU A 47 -2.61 -6.43 -6.68
CA GLU A 47 -3.03 -7.82 -6.55
C GLU A 47 -2.08 -8.64 -5.67
N ASN A 48 -0.78 -8.39 -5.78
CA ASN A 48 0.25 -9.04 -4.95
C ASN A 48 0.09 -8.78 -3.45
N VAL A 49 -0.58 -7.68 -3.05
CA VAL A 49 -0.92 -7.43 -1.63
C VAL A 49 -1.70 -8.60 -1.07
N ARG A 50 -2.76 -9.02 -1.76
CA ARG A 50 -3.62 -10.13 -1.32
C ARG A 50 -2.97 -11.49 -1.60
N ALA A 51 -2.34 -11.64 -2.75
CA ALA A 51 -1.83 -12.93 -3.19
C ALA A 51 -0.57 -13.37 -2.44
N LYS A 52 0.27 -12.42 -2.00
CA LYS A 52 1.61 -12.69 -1.46
C LYS A 52 1.89 -11.97 -0.14
N TRP A 53 1.87 -10.65 -0.15
CA TRP A 53 2.41 -9.86 0.97
C TRP A 53 1.63 -10.03 2.26
N TYR A 54 0.31 -9.96 2.18
CA TYR A 54 -0.55 -10.13 3.34
C TYR A 54 -0.46 -11.55 3.94
N PRO A 55 -0.61 -12.64 3.16
CA PRO A 55 -0.41 -13.99 3.67
C PRO A 55 0.98 -14.22 4.27
N GLU A 56 2.05 -13.71 3.65
CA GLU A 56 3.43 -13.85 4.14
C GLU A 56 3.60 -13.19 5.51
N VAL A 57 3.18 -11.92 5.65
CA VAL A 57 3.27 -11.20 6.93
C VAL A 57 2.41 -11.88 7.98
N ARG A 58 1.19 -12.32 7.66
CA ARG A 58 0.32 -13.01 8.63
C ARG A 58 0.84 -14.39 9.02
N HIS A 59 1.57 -15.07 8.14
CA HIS A 59 2.19 -16.35 8.44
C HIS A 59 3.31 -16.22 9.49
N HIS A 60 4.16 -15.19 9.37
CA HIS A 60 5.27 -14.96 10.29
C HIS A 60 4.91 -14.13 11.53
N CYS A 61 4.00 -13.17 11.38
CA CYS A 61 3.64 -12.16 12.37
C CYS A 61 2.11 -11.98 12.44
N PRO A 62 1.37 -12.96 13.00
CA PRO A 62 -0.09 -12.96 12.93
C PRO A 62 -0.73 -11.77 13.66
N GLN A 63 -0.12 -11.29 14.75
CA GLN A 63 -0.67 -10.24 15.60
C GLN A 63 -0.17 -8.83 15.28
N THR A 64 0.84 -8.69 14.42
CA THR A 64 1.42 -7.38 14.14
C THR A 64 0.46 -6.53 13.29
N PRO A 65 0.25 -5.25 13.63
CA PRO A 65 -0.49 -4.32 12.81
C PRO A 65 0.10 -4.16 11.41
N ILE A 66 -0.76 -4.02 10.41
CA ILE A 66 -0.38 -3.82 9.02
C ILE A 66 -1.00 -2.52 8.52
N LEU A 67 -0.21 -1.69 7.85
CA LEU A 67 -0.65 -0.50 7.14
C LEU A 67 -0.51 -0.73 5.64
N LEU A 68 -1.59 -0.49 4.90
CA LEU A 68 -1.57 -0.55 3.44
C LEU A 68 -1.22 0.82 2.87
N VAL A 69 -0.19 0.90 2.03
CA VAL A 69 0.32 2.16 1.48
C VAL A 69 0.28 2.15 -0.04
N GLY A 70 -0.48 3.08 -0.62
CA GLY A 70 -0.47 3.36 -2.05
C GLY A 70 0.66 4.34 -2.39
N THR A 71 1.57 3.95 -3.26
CA THR A 71 2.74 4.75 -3.67
C THR A 71 2.58 5.28 -5.10
N LYS A 72 3.38 6.29 -5.45
CA LYS A 72 3.37 6.97 -6.76
C LYS A 72 2.03 7.64 -7.09
N LEU A 73 1.51 8.40 -6.13
CA LEU A 73 0.24 9.14 -6.29
C LEU A 73 0.33 10.19 -7.40
N ASP A 74 1.49 10.81 -7.55
CA ASP A 74 1.82 11.76 -8.62
C ASP A 74 1.57 11.18 -10.03
N LEU A 75 1.79 9.88 -10.23
CA LEU A 75 1.60 9.22 -11.52
C LEU A 75 0.15 8.84 -11.82
N ARG A 76 -0.77 8.98 -10.84
CA ARG A 76 -2.18 8.61 -11.02
C ARG A 76 -2.87 9.50 -12.06
N ASP A 77 -2.48 10.77 -12.11
CA ASP A 77 -3.03 11.79 -13.02
C ASP A 77 -2.05 12.11 -14.18
N ASP A 78 -0.94 11.38 -14.28
CA ASP A 78 0.05 11.53 -15.34
C ASP A 78 -0.43 10.92 -16.66
N LYS A 79 -0.50 11.73 -17.71
CA LYS A 79 -1.07 11.34 -19.01
C LYS A 79 -0.31 10.18 -19.65
N ASP A 80 1.02 10.26 -19.68
CA ASP A 80 1.87 9.25 -20.30
C ASP A 80 1.71 7.90 -19.58
N THR A 81 1.62 7.92 -18.25
CA THR A 81 1.39 6.73 -17.45
C THR A 81 0.00 6.14 -17.67
N ILE A 82 -1.04 6.98 -17.74
CA ILE A 82 -2.42 6.55 -18.03
C ILE A 82 -2.51 5.92 -19.42
N GLU A 83 -1.89 6.53 -20.44
CA GLU A 83 -1.88 6.01 -21.80
C GLU A 83 -1.18 4.65 -21.87
N ARG A 84 -0.01 4.50 -21.25
CA ARG A 84 0.71 3.23 -21.18
C ARG A 84 -0.08 2.13 -20.48
N LEU A 85 -0.87 2.48 -19.45
CA LEU A 85 -1.77 1.54 -18.80
C LEU A 85 -2.94 1.16 -19.70
N ARG A 86 -3.50 2.13 -20.41
CA ARG A 86 -4.60 1.91 -21.37
C ARG A 86 -4.19 0.98 -22.51
N ASP A 87 -2.96 1.09 -23.02
CA ASP A 87 -2.42 0.16 -24.03
C ASP A 87 -2.43 -1.29 -23.55
N LYS A 88 -2.26 -1.49 -22.24
CA LYS A 88 -2.33 -2.80 -21.58
C LYS A 88 -3.73 -3.15 -21.08
N LYS A 89 -4.75 -2.33 -21.40
CA LYS A 89 -6.14 -2.44 -20.91
C LYS A 89 -6.25 -2.39 -19.39
N LEU A 90 -5.37 -1.64 -18.75
CA LEU A 90 -5.32 -1.42 -17.31
C LEU A 90 -5.67 0.03 -16.99
N ALA A 91 -6.03 0.28 -15.73
CA ALA A 91 -6.26 1.61 -15.18
C ALA A 91 -5.51 1.77 -13.85
N PRO A 92 -5.17 3.01 -13.45
CA PRO A 92 -4.68 3.28 -12.10
C PRO A 92 -5.67 2.82 -11.02
N ILE A 93 -5.15 2.44 -9.86
CA ILE A 93 -5.94 2.02 -8.71
C ILE A 93 -6.63 3.24 -8.10
N THR A 94 -7.95 3.11 -7.94
CA THR A 94 -8.78 4.17 -7.36
C THR A 94 -8.78 4.11 -5.84
N TYR A 95 -9.15 5.22 -5.20
CA TYR A 95 -9.24 5.27 -3.74
C TYR A 95 -10.22 4.24 -3.16
N PRO A 96 -11.45 4.06 -3.69
CA PRO A 96 -12.37 3.05 -3.19
C PRO A 96 -11.83 1.62 -3.30
N GLN A 97 -11.06 1.30 -4.35
CA GLN A 97 -10.41 0.00 -4.50
C GLN A 97 -9.34 -0.21 -3.41
N GLY A 98 -8.48 0.78 -3.18
CA GLY A 98 -7.48 0.73 -2.11
C GLY A 98 -8.12 0.56 -0.73
N LEU A 99 -9.19 1.30 -0.46
CA LEU A 99 -9.93 1.21 0.80
C LEU A 99 -10.58 -0.15 1.01
N ALA A 100 -11.17 -0.74 -0.05
CA ALA A 100 -11.73 -2.08 0.01
C ALA A 100 -10.66 -3.13 0.37
N MET A 101 -9.46 -3.03 -0.22
CA MET A 101 -8.33 -3.91 0.11
C MET A 101 -7.86 -3.74 1.55
N ALA A 102 -7.73 -2.49 2.03
CA ALA A 102 -7.31 -2.22 3.41
C ALA A 102 -8.27 -2.86 4.43
N ARG A 103 -9.59 -2.75 4.18
CA ARG A 103 -10.62 -3.38 5.01
C ARG A 103 -10.53 -4.89 5.00
N GLU A 104 -10.24 -5.49 3.84
CA GLU A 104 -10.12 -6.94 3.70
C GLU A 104 -8.94 -7.53 4.47
N ILE A 105 -7.78 -6.84 4.46
CA ILE A 105 -6.57 -7.33 5.12
C ILE A 105 -6.47 -6.96 6.62
N GLY A 106 -7.52 -6.33 7.17
CA GLY A 106 -7.53 -5.81 8.53
C GLY A 106 -6.48 -4.71 8.75
N GLY A 107 -6.12 -3.99 7.69
CA GLY A 107 -5.15 -2.90 7.73
C GLY A 107 -5.78 -1.66 8.33
N LEU A 108 -5.34 -1.28 9.52
CA LEU A 108 -5.94 -0.21 10.31
C LEU A 108 -5.00 1.00 10.31
N CYS A 109 -5.05 1.84 9.28
CA CYS A 109 -4.81 3.28 9.37
C CYS A 109 -4.97 3.95 8.00
N GLU A 110 -5.80 4.99 7.95
CA GLU A 110 -5.74 6.04 6.96
C GLU A 110 -4.54 6.95 7.29
N ILE A 111 -3.62 7.20 6.34
CA ILE A 111 -2.69 8.33 6.46
C ILE A 111 -3.24 9.46 5.58
N PRO A 112 -3.80 10.52 6.18
CA PRO A 112 -4.25 11.69 5.43
C PRO A 112 -3.05 12.30 4.68
N GLY A 113 -3.18 12.44 3.36
CA GLY A 113 -2.14 12.93 2.45
C GLY A 113 -1.65 11.90 1.42
N VAL A 114 -1.94 10.61 1.62
CA VAL A 114 -1.61 9.54 0.64
C VAL A 114 -2.82 9.15 -0.20
N LEU A 115 -4.02 9.46 0.27
CA LEU A 115 -5.27 9.33 -0.46
C LEU A 115 -6.21 10.46 -0.01
N SER A 116 -6.22 11.59 -0.71
CA SER A 116 -7.33 12.54 -0.54
C SER A 116 -8.56 11.97 -1.26
N PRO A 117 -9.79 12.24 -0.79
CA PRO A 117 -10.95 12.13 -1.66
C PRO A 117 -10.69 12.99 -2.91
N ASP A 118 -11.05 12.47 -4.09
CA ASP A 118 -10.92 13.22 -5.33
C ASP A 118 -11.63 14.58 -5.20
N PRO A 119 -11.03 15.69 -5.63
CA PRO A 119 -11.73 16.97 -5.73
C PRO A 119 -12.78 17.01 -6.86
N ALA A 120 -13.08 15.88 -7.51
CA ALA A 120 -14.01 15.77 -8.61
C ALA A 120 -14.92 14.53 -8.47
N GLY A 121 -15.74 14.51 -7.41
CA GLY A 121 -17.04 13.87 -7.52
C GLY A 121 -17.96 14.78 -8.34
N PRO A 122 -18.85 14.24 -9.19
CA PRO A 122 -19.84 15.07 -9.88
C PRO A 122 -20.67 15.78 -8.82
N GLU A 123 -20.86 17.09 -9.01
CA GLU A 123 -21.81 17.86 -8.20
C GLU A 123 -23.13 17.09 -8.18
N ASP A 124 -23.61 16.80 -6.97
CA ASP A 124 -24.97 16.30 -6.75
C ASP A 124 -25.93 17.31 -7.39
N SER A 125 -26.34 17.02 -8.61
CA SER A 125 -27.41 17.72 -9.29
C SER A 125 -28.72 17.30 -8.63
N VAL A 126 -29.25 18.26 -7.86
CA VAL A 126 -30.65 18.54 -7.48
C VAL A 126 -31.69 17.52 -7.95
#